data_AF-A0A950SWD0-F1
#
_entry.id   AF-A0A950SWD0-F1
#
_cell.length_a   1.000
_cell.length_b   1.000
_cell.length_c   1.000
_cell.angle_alpha   90.00
_cell.angle_beta   90.00
_cell.angle_gamma   90.00
#
_symmetry.space_group_name_H-M   'P 1'
#
loop_
_entity.id
_entity.type
_entity.pdbx_description
1 polymer ?
#
loop_
_entity_poly.entity_id
_entity_poly.type
_entity_poly.pdbx_seq_one_letter_code
_entity_poly.pdbx_strand_id
1 'polypeptide(L)'
;MQRLKLPDGSYVNPGEVDRLQVKKHFFGKNYYVQILLDTGREIDVCTDLSEVGAQEARRQYEEQLETLAADISAYREGRAAGVSRGKKIGYANGRKDGYDEGFAAGLREAQDQTSRAGAEAVLSELKLRLNDFYDEMRYHEHLVDARRQSLISMIDLLESIVAVFDPPRRRAQTRMTTKQVRTDFNPPCGALTYQITEIPARST
;
A
#
# COMPACT_ATOMS: atom_id res chain seq x y z
N MET A 1 -33.37 12.74 4.84
CA MET A 1 -34.23 12.59 6.02
C MET A 1 -35.37 13.57 5.85
N GLN A 2 -36.59 13.08 5.69
CA GLN A 2 -37.76 13.97 5.58
C GLN A 2 -37.96 14.66 6.94
N ARG A 3 -38.36 15.93 6.91
CA ARG A 3 -38.57 16.76 8.11
C ARG A 3 -40.01 17.25 8.11
N LEU A 4 -40.60 17.36 9.29
CA LEU A 4 -41.91 17.96 9.43
C LEU A 4 -41.80 19.46 9.17
N LYS A 5 -42.48 19.96 8.14
CA LYS A 5 -42.51 21.39 7.83
C LYS A 5 -43.61 22.06 8.66
N LEU A 6 -43.23 23.06 9.46
CA LEU A 6 -44.16 23.83 10.28
C LEU A 6 -44.76 25.01 9.48
N PRO A 7 -45.89 25.59 9.92
CA PRO A 7 -46.54 26.70 9.22
C PRO A 7 -45.68 27.96 9.10
N ASP A 8 -44.78 28.19 10.06
CA ASP A 8 -43.80 29.28 10.05
C ASP A 8 -42.65 29.07 9.03
N GLY A 9 -42.66 27.93 8.33
CA GLY A 9 -41.63 27.53 7.37
C GLY A 9 -40.41 26.86 8.00
N SER A 10 -40.36 26.74 9.33
CA SER A 10 -39.32 25.98 10.03
C SER A 10 -39.53 24.47 9.88
N TYR A 11 -38.53 23.71 10.31
CA TYR A 11 -38.52 22.26 10.15
C TYR A 11 -38.18 21.59 11.48
N VAL A 12 -38.95 20.58 11.83
CA VAL A 12 -38.72 19.74 13.02
C VAL A 12 -38.33 18.34 12.59
N ASN A 13 -37.35 17.77 13.31
CA ASN A 13 -36.98 16.37 13.15
C ASN A 13 -38.05 15.50 13.84
N PRO A 14 -38.77 14.63 13.11
CA PRO A 14 -39.82 13.78 13.68
C PRO A 14 -39.30 12.86 14.80
N GLY A 15 -38.03 12.45 14.71
CA GLY A 15 -37.39 11.62 15.73
C GLY A 15 -36.95 12.36 16.99
N GLU A 16 -37.27 13.66 17.13
CA GLU A 16 -37.05 14.48 18.33
C GLU A 16 -38.38 14.93 18.95
N VAL A 17 -39.52 14.51 18.40
CA VAL A 17 -40.84 14.88 18.91
C VAL A 17 -41.29 13.87 19.97
N ASP A 18 -41.50 14.34 21.20
CA ASP A 18 -42.01 13.54 22.31
C ASP A 18 -43.54 13.42 22.20
N ARG A 19 -44.24 14.56 22.11
CA ARG A 19 -45.70 14.59 22.01
C ARG A 19 -46.26 15.88 21.44
N LEU A 20 -47.46 15.77 20.86
CA LEU A 20 -48.31 16.89 20.47
C LEU A 20 -49.37 17.15 21.55
N GLN A 21 -49.63 18.42 21.85
CA GLN A 21 -50.64 18.83 22.80
C GLN A 21 -51.51 19.94 22.24
N VAL A 22 -52.80 19.91 22.60
CA VAL A 22 -53.70 21.03 22.42
C VAL A 22 -53.78 21.78 23.74
N LYS A 23 -53.42 23.05 23.74
CA LYS A 23 -53.49 23.94 24.91
C LYS A 23 -54.47 25.07 24.63
N LYS A 24 -55.14 25.56 25.68
CA LYS A 24 -56.04 26.71 25.61
C LYS A 24 -55.26 27.99 25.94
N HIS A 25 -55.51 29.08 25.23
CA HIS A 25 -54.96 30.38 25.62
C HIS A 25 -55.54 30.82 26.97
N PHE A 26 -54.68 31.37 27.83
CA PHE A 26 -55.06 31.77 29.19
C PHE A 26 -56.15 32.87 29.19
N PHE A 27 -56.07 33.81 28.24
CA PHE A 27 -57.06 34.86 28.04
C PHE A 27 -57.73 34.70 26.67
N GLY A 28 -58.63 33.72 26.52
CA GLY A 28 -59.37 33.55 25.27
C GLY A 28 -60.21 32.28 25.20
N LYS A 29 -61.00 32.20 24.13
CA LYS A 29 -61.68 30.95 23.70
C LYS A 29 -60.87 30.17 22.67
N ASN A 30 -59.68 30.65 22.34
CA ASN A 30 -58.81 30.08 21.33
C ASN A 30 -57.92 29.00 21.94
N TYR A 31 -57.55 28.04 21.10
CA TYR A 31 -56.64 26.94 21.37
C TYR A 31 -55.44 27.02 20.43
N TYR A 32 -54.35 26.39 20.84
CA TYR A 32 -53.16 26.23 20.03
C TYR A 32 -52.64 24.80 20.12
N VAL A 33 -51.95 24.37 19.07
CA VAL A 33 -51.28 23.07 19.00
C VAL A 33 -49.80 23.30 19.26
N GLN A 34 -49.24 22.53 20.17
CA GLN A 34 -47.85 22.64 20.59
C GLN A 34 -47.14 21.29 20.43
N ILE A 35 -45.93 21.32 19.89
CA ILE A 35 -45.00 20.19 19.85
C ILE A 35 -44.06 20.30 21.05
N LEU A 36 -43.98 19.24 21.84
CA LEU A 36 -42.93 19.05 22.84
C LEU A 36 -41.84 18.17 22.24
N LEU A 37 -40.61 18.65 22.28
CA LEU A 37 -39.44 17.90 21.84
C LEU A 37 -38.83 17.10 23.01
N ASP A 38 -38.07 16.04 22.69
CA ASP A 38 -37.33 15.23 23.67
C ASP A 38 -36.33 16.06 24.51
N THR A 39 -35.93 17.23 23.98
CA THR A 39 -35.07 18.21 24.68
C THR A 39 -35.81 18.99 25.77
N GLY A 40 -37.13 18.82 25.90
CA GLY A 40 -38.01 19.61 26.77
C GLY A 40 -38.41 20.96 26.16
N ARG A 41 -37.95 21.28 24.95
CA ARG A 41 -38.35 22.51 24.24
C ARG A 41 -39.77 22.38 23.69
N GLU A 42 -40.57 23.42 23.91
CA GLU A 42 -41.91 23.55 23.36
C GLU A 42 -41.90 24.45 22.10
N ILE A 43 -42.68 24.08 21.08
CA ILE A 43 -42.85 24.85 19.84
C ILE A 43 -44.34 24.93 19.52
N ASP A 44 -44.87 26.15 19.44
CA ASP A 44 -46.25 26.38 19.02
C ASP A 44 -46.35 26.26 17.50
N VAL A 45 -47.22 25.38 17.02
CA VAL A 45 -47.34 25.03 15.59
C VAL A 45 -48.46 25.83 14.93
N CYS A 46 -49.63 25.85 15.57
CA CYS A 46 -50.80 26.58 15.11
C CYS A 46 -51.41 27.32 16.30
N THR A 47 -51.70 28.60 16.14
CA THR A 47 -52.37 29.43 17.14
C THR A 47 -53.77 29.83 16.66
N ASP A 48 -54.59 30.38 17.56
CA ASP A 48 -55.89 30.98 17.24
C ASP A 48 -56.93 30.03 16.61
N LEU A 49 -56.91 28.76 17.01
CA LEU A 49 -57.86 27.74 16.55
C LEU A 49 -59.06 27.62 17.50
N SER A 50 -60.19 27.17 16.96
CA SER A 50 -61.27 26.60 17.78
C SER A 50 -60.81 25.30 18.42
N GLU A 51 -61.49 24.82 19.47
CA GLU A 51 -61.15 23.54 20.12
C GLU A 51 -61.16 22.38 19.12
N VAL A 52 -62.20 22.30 18.29
CA VAL A 52 -62.34 21.28 17.25
C VAL A 52 -61.23 21.41 16.21
N GLY A 53 -60.95 22.64 15.75
CA GLY A 53 -59.89 22.88 14.78
C GLY A 53 -58.50 22.52 15.31
N ALA A 54 -58.24 22.75 16.61
CA ALA A 54 -56.98 22.37 17.25
C ALA A 54 -56.83 20.84 17.37
N GLN A 55 -57.91 20.12 17.68
CA GLN A 55 -57.89 18.64 17.70
C GLN A 55 -57.68 18.05 16.30
N GLU A 56 -58.33 18.61 15.27
CA GLU A 56 -58.12 18.19 13.89
C GLU A 56 -56.69 18.47 13.41
N ALA A 57 -56.16 19.66 13.69
CA ALA A 57 -54.78 20.01 13.38
C ALA A 57 -53.79 19.06 14.08
N ARG A 58 -54.01 18.78 15.37
CA ARG A 58 -53.21 17.79 16.11
C ARG A 58 -53.22 16.44 15.42
N ARG A 59 -54.40 15.92 15.04
CA ARG A 59 -54.53 14.61 14.37
C ARG A 59 -53.75 14.56 13.05
N GLN A 60 -53.82 15.62 12.25
CA GLN A 60 -53.07 15.71 10.99
C GLN A 60 -51.56 15.70 11.22
N TYR A 61 -51.07 16.41 12.24
CA TYR A 61 -49.64 16.40 12.58
C TYR A 61 -49.20 15.06 13.17
N GLU A 62 -50.02 14.38 13.96
CA GLU A 62 -49.75 13.03 14.47
C GLU A 62 -49.58 12.03 13.32
N GLU A 63 -50.46 12.04 12.32
CA GLU A 63 -50.39 11.16 11.15
C GLU A 63 -49.13 11.42 10.30
N GLN A 64 -48.78 12.69 10.11
CA GLN A 64 -47.54 13.06 9.42
C GLN A 64 -46.30 12.59 10.20
N LEU A 65 -46.28 12.75 11.53
CA LEU A 65 -45.18 12.30 12.36
C LEU A 65 -45.01 10.78 12.33
N GLU A 66 -46.10 10.02 12.39
CA GLU A 66 -46.06 8.55 12.33
C GLU A 66 -45.44 8.07 11.01
N THR A 67 -45.89 8.64 9.89
CA THR A 67 -45.35 8.32 8.56
C THR A 67 -43.85 8.63 8.49
N LEU A 68 -43.43 9.80 8.98
CA LEU A 68 -42.03 10.21 8.95
C LEU A 68 -41.16 9.43 9.93
N ALA A 69 -41.70 9.03 11.08
CA ALA A 69 -40.99 8.24 12.09
C ALA A 69 -40.68 6.83 11.58
N ALA A 70 -41.60 6.21 10.82
CA ALA A 70 -41.36 4.93 10.16
C ALA A 70 -40.21 4.99 9.14
N ASP A 71 -40.09 6.09 8.39
CA ASP A 71 -38.96 6.31 7.49
C ASP A 71 -37.63 6.45 8.25
N ILE A 72 -37.66 7.11 9.42
CA ILE A 72 -36.47 7.31 10.26
C ILE A 72 -36.01 5.98 10.87
N SER A 73 -36.92 5.15 11.37
CA SER A 73 -36.57 3.84 11.95
C SER A 73 -35.96 2.93 10.88
N ALA A 74 -36.60 2.82 9.71
CA ALA A 74 -36.08 2.06 8.58
C ALA A 74 -34.68 2.54 8.15
N TYR A 75 -34.46 3.85 8.09
CA TYR A 75 -33.14 4.41 7.79
C TYR A 75 -32.10 4.07 8.86
N ARG A 76 -32.44 4.18 10.15
CA ARG A 76 -31.53 3.86 11.26
C ARG A 76 -31.13 2.39 11.24
N GLU A 77 -32.09 1.49 11.03
CA GLU A 77 -31.85 0.05 10.91
C GLU A 77 -30.97 -0.28 9.70
N GLY A 78 -31.30 0.27 8.53
CA GLY A 78 -30.51 0.09 7.31
C GLY A 78 -29.06 0.58 7.46
N ARG A 79 -28.87 1.75 8.08
CA ARG A 79 -27.54 2.30 8.37
C ARG A 79 -26.76 1.42 9.35
N ALA A 80 -27.38 0.98 10.44
CA ALA A 80 -26.74 0.11 11.42
C ALA A 80 -26.30 -1.22 10.81
N ALA A 81 -27.17 -1.84 10.00
CA ALA A 81 -26.88 -3.07 9.27
C ALA A 81 -25.73 -2.87 8.27
N GLY A 82 -25.73 -1.76 7.53
CA GLY A 82 -24.67 -1.41 6.58
C GLY A 82 -23.30 -1.22 7.26
N VAL A 83 -23.24 -0.45 8.36
CA VAL A 83 -22.00 -0.23 9.11
C VAL A 83 -21.47 -1.53 9.71
N SER A 84 -22.35 -2.36 10.28
CA SER A 84 -21.97 -3.65 10.87
C SER A 84 -21.38 -4.59 9.82
N ARG A 85 -22.05 -4.75 8.66
CA ARG A 85 -21.53 -5.58 7.55
C ARG A 85 -20.22 -5.03 7.00
N GLY A 86 -20.14 -3.72 6.75
CA GLY A 86 -18.94 -3.07 6.23
C GLY A 86 -17.72 -3.27 7.13
N LYS A 87 -17.88 -3.07 8.45
CA LYS A 87 -16.81 -3.33 9.42
C LYS A 87 -16.36 -4.79 9.43
N LYS A 88 -17.31 -5.73 9.43
CA LYS A 88 -17.00 -7.16 9.47
C LYS A 88 -16.22 -7.62 8.24
N ILE A 89 -16.66 -7.19 7.05
CA ILE A 89 -16.01 -7.56 5.78
C ILE A 89 -14.66 -6.87 5.65
N GLY A 90 -14.59 -5.55 5.91
CA GLY A 90 -13.35 -4.79 5.80
C GLY A 90 -12.26 -5.29 6.74
N TYR A 91 -12.62 -5.62 7.99
CA TYR A 91 -11.67 -6.18 8.95
C TYR A 91 -11.21 -7.59 8.59
N ALA A 92 -12.11 -8.45 8.13
CA ALA A 92 -11.77 -9.81 7.73
C ALA A 92 -10.80 -9.84 6.54
N ASN A 93 -11.07 -9.03 5.51
CA ASN A 93 -10.22 -8.94 4.31
C ASN A 93 -8.88 -8.29 4.64
N GLY A 94 -8.89 -7.11 5.28
CA GLY A 94 -7.64 -6.39 5.59
C GLY A 94 -6.69 -7.18 6.51
N ARG A 95 -7.23 -7.96 7.46
CA ARG A 95 -6.40 -8.81 8.32
C ARG A 95 -5.81 -10.00 7.56
N LYS A 96 -6.57 -10.60 6.64
CA LYS A 96 -6.11 -11.76 5.87
C LYS A 96 -5.01 -11.34 4.89
N ASP A 97 -5.28 -10.33 4.08
CA ASP A 97 -4.37 -9.88 3.02
C ASP A 97 -3.07 -9.35 3.63
N GLY A 98 -3.17 -8.50 4.68
CA GLY A 98 -1.98 -7.94 5.33
C GLY A 98 -1.13 -8.95 6.10
N TYR A 99 -1.74 -9.96 6.71
CA TYR A 99 -1.00 -10.98 7.46
C TYR A 99 -0.33 -11.98 6.50
N ASP A 100 -1.04 -12.49 5.51
CA ASP A 100 -0.53 -13.51 4.61
C ASP A 100 0.60 -12.95 3.72
N GLU A 101 0.43 -11.74 3.16
CA GLU A 101 1.46 -11.09 2.33
C GLU A 101 2.68 -10.67 3.16
N GLY A 102 2.46 -10.07 4.34
CA GLY A 102 3.54 -9.63 5.22
C GLY A 102 4.35 -10.81 5.77
N PHE A 103 3.70 -11.90 6.17
CA PHE A 103 4.37 -13.09 6.67
C PHE A 103 5.17 -13.79 5.56
N ALA A 104 4.61 -13.95 4.37
CA ALA A 104 5.31 -14.57 3.24
C ALA A 104 6.53 -13.75 2.78
N ALA A 105 6.41 -12.42 2.75
CA ALA A 105 7.51 -11.53 2.42
C ALA A 105 8.64 -11.63 3.47
N GLY A 106 8.30 -11.55 4.75
CA GLY A 106 9.27 -11.67 5.84
C GLY A 106 9.98 -13.03 5.86
N LEU A 107 9.25 -14.12 5.59
CA LEU A 107 9.84 -15.47 5.52
C LEU A 107 10.85 -15.60 4.37
N ARG A 108 10.52 -15.06 3.18
CA ARG A 108 11.44 -15.06 2.03
C ARG A 108 12.70 -14.24 2.31
N GLU A 109 12.54 -13.05 2.88
CA GLU A 109 13.67 -12.19 3.21
C GLU A 109 14.61 -12.86 4.21
N ALA A 110 14.07 -13.51 5.25
CA ALA A 110 14.87 -14.27 6.20
C ALA A 110 15.61 -15.46 5.55
N GLN A 111 14.97 -16.18 4.63
CA GLN A 111 15.60 -17.27 3.88
C GLN A 111 16.72 -16.77 2.96
N ASP A 112 16.51 -15.64 2.28
CA ASP A 112 17.51 -15.02 1.42
C ASP A 112 18.71 -14.52 2.24
N GLN A 113 18.47 -13.86 3.37
CA GLN A 113 19.53 -13.38 4.26
C GLN A 113 20.37 -14.52 4.82
N THR A 114 19.73 -15.58 5.31
CA THR A 114 20.45 -16.75 5.85
C THR A 114 21.24 -17.49 4.77
N SER A 115 20.67 -17.63 3.57
CA SER A 115 21.35 -18.25 2.43
C SER A 115 22.55 -17.42 1.96
N ARG A 116 22.44 -16.08 1.94
CA ARG A 116 23.54 -15.18 1.62
C ARG A 116 24.64 -15.23 2.67
N ALA A 117 24.29 -15.14 3.95
CA ALA A 117 25.26 -15.22 5.05
C ALA A 117 26.01 -16.56 5.04
N GLY A 118 25.30 -17.67 4.77
CA GLY A 118 25.91 -18.98 4.60
C GLY A 118 26.87 -19.03 3.40
N ALA A 119 26.46 -18.49 2.25
CA ALA A 119 27.31 -18.44 1.06
C ALA A 119 28.56 -17.56 1.27
N GLU A 120 28.43 -16.43 1.95
CA GLU A 120 29.56 -15.55 2.29
C GLU A 120 30.56 -16.22 3.24
N ALA A 121 30.07 -16.96 4.25
CA ALA A 121 30.92 -17.72 5.16
C ALA A 121 31.71 -18.81 4.42
N VAL A 122 31.05 -19.59 3.56
CA VAL A 122 31.71 -20.61 2.73
C VAL A 122 32.73 -19.98 1.79
N LEU A 123 32.38 -18.88 1.12
CA LEU A 123 33.27 -18.17 0.22
C LEU A 123 34.51 -17.63 0.94
N SER A 124 34.36 -17.13 2.16
CA SER A 124 35.47 -16.62 2.97
C SER A 124 36.44 -17.74 3.34
N GLU A 125 35.93 -18.89 3.78
CA GLU A 125 36.74 -20.09 4.08
C GLU A 125 37.46 -20.62 2.83
N LEU A 126 36.79 -20.67 1.69
CA LEU A 126 37.40 -21.11 0.43
C LEU A 126 38.54 -20.17 0.00
N LYS A 127 38.34 -18.85 0.12
CA LYS A 127 39.38 -17.85 -0.20
C LYS A 127 40.59 -17.96 0.74
N LEU A 128 40.37 -18.23 2.03
CA LEU A 128 41.46 -18.47 2.98
C LEU A 128 42.29 -19.70 2.58
N ARG A 129 41.63 -20.85 2.32
CA ARG A 129 42.33 -22.07 1.89
C ARG A 129 43.09 -21.88 0.58
N LEU A 130 42.51 -21.14 -0.36
CA LEU A 130 43.18 -20.82 -1.62
C LEU A 130 44.47 -20.02 -1.38
N ASN A 131 44.44 -19.03 -0.48
CA ASN A 131 45.63 -18.27 -0.10
C ASN A 131 46.67 -19.16 0.59
N ASP A 132 46.26 -20.07 1.49
CA ASP A 132 47.18 -21.01 2.15
C ASP A 132 47.91 -21.88 1.10
N PHE A 133 47.22 -22.33 0.06
CA PHE A 133 47.84 -23.09 -1.03
C PHE A 133 48.80 -22.24 -1.88
N TYR A 134 48.45 -20.99 -2.17
CA TYR A 134 49.37 -20.09 -2.87
C TYR A 134 50.63 -19.80 -2.05
N ASP A 135 50.48 -19.62 -0.73
CA ASP A 135 51.61 -19.44 0.17
C ASP A 135 52.47 -20.71 0.24
N GLU A 136 51.87 -21.90 0.35
CA GLU A 136 52.61 -23.17 0.29
C GLU A 136 53.42 -23.30 -1.01
N MET A 137 52.83 -22.94 -2.16
CA MET A 137 53.55 -22.93 -3.43
C MET A 137 54.68 -21.88 -3.47
N ARG A 138 54.48 -20.73 -2.82
CA ARG A 138 55.44 -19.61 -2.85
C ARG A 138 56.65 -19.84 -1.94
N TYR A 139 56.44 -20.41 -0.76
CA TYR A 139 57.49 -20.59 0.24
C TYR A 139 58.31 -21.87 0.09
N HIS A 140 57.86 -22.82 -0.73
CA HIS A 140 58.60 -24.06 -0.96
C HIS A 140 59.19 -24.13 -2.36
N GLU A 141 60.31 -23.44 -2.56
CA GLU A 141 61.13 -23.45 -3.78
C GLU A 141 61.68 -24.86 -4.13
N HIS A 142 61.59 -25.81 -3.20
CA HIS A 142 62.07 -27.19 -3.33
C HIS A 142 60.98 -28.26 -3.30
N LEU A 143 59.72 -27.91 -3.63
CA LEU A 143 58.68 -28.92 -3.78
C LEU A 143 59.05 -29.93 -4.86
N VAL A 144 58.90 -31.22 -4.54
CA VAL A 144 58.97 -32.29 -5.53
C VAL A 144 57.85 -32.07 -6.57
N ASP A 145 58.16 -32.24 -7.86
CA ASP A 145 57.25 -31.95 -8.98
C ASP A 145 55.84 -32.54 -8.80
N ALA A 146 55.74 -33.75 -8.24
CA ALA A 146 54.46 -34.39 -7.96
C ALA A 146 53.59 -33.61 -6.95
N ARG A 147 54.19 -33.05 -5.89
CA ARG A 147 53.48 -32.24 -4.90
C ARG A 147 53.06 -30.89 -5.49
N ARG A 148 53.93 -30.29 -6.30
CA ARG A 148 53.63 -29.04 -7.02
C ARG A 148 52.45 -29.21 -7.97
N GLN A 149 52.43 -30.29 -8.75
CA GLN A 149 51.32 -30.58 -9.66
C GLN A 149 50.01 -30.81 -8.90
N SER A 150 50.07 -31.50 -7.74
CA SER A 150 48.91 -31.68 -6.87
C SER A 150 48.37 -30.36 -6.33
N LEU A 151 49.24 -29.41 -5.95
CA LEU A 151 48.83 -28.08 -5.47
C LEU A 151 48.16 -27.26 -6.57
N ILE A 152 48.71 -27.26 -7.79
CA ILE A 152 48.11 -26.60 -8.96
C ILE A 152 46.70 -27.12 -9.21
N SER A 153 46.50 -28.44 -9.24
CA SER A 153 45.17 -29.02 -9.46
C SER A 153 44.17 -28.69 -8.34
N MET A 154 44.62 -28.57 -7.10
CA MET A 154 43.76 -28.15 -5.98
C MET A 154 43.40 -26.67 -6.05
N ILE A 155 44.35 -25.81 -6.45
CA ILE A 155 44.13 -24.38 -6.68
C ILE A 155 43.10 -24.18 -7.79
N ASP A 156 43.29 -24.82 -8.95
CA ASP A 156 42.36 -24.73 -10.09
C ASP A 156 40.93 -25.17 -9.69
N LEU A 157 40.82 -26.25 -8.92
CA LEU A 157 39.53 -26.72 -8.40
C LEU A 157 38.89 -25.69 -7.48
N LEU A 158 39.65 -25.14 -6.52
CA LEU A 158 39.14 -24.14 -5.58
C LEU A 158 38.76 -22.84 -6.27
N GLU A 159 39.53 -22.37 -7.25
CA GLU A 159 39.19 -21.21 -8.07
C GLU A 159 37.88 -21.44 -8.84
N SER A 160 37.69 -22.64 -9.39
CA SER A 160 36.43 -22.99 -10.09
C SER A 160 35.22 -22.97 -9.15
N ILE A 161 35.38 -23.46 -7.90
CA ILE A 161 34.32 -23.44 -6.89
C ILE A 161 34.05 -21.99 -6.45
N VAL A 162 35.09 -21.21 -6.17
CA VAL A 162 34.97 -19.78 -5.82
C VAL A 162 34.24 -19.01 -6.91
N ALA A 163 34.52 -19.28 -8.19
CA ALA A 163 33.83 -18.64 -9.31
C ALA A 163 32.34 -18.98 -9.43
N VAL A 164 31.87 -20.09 -8.85
CA VAL A 164 30.43 -20.41 -8.75
C VAL A 164 29.74 -19.52 -7.72
N PHE A 165 30.40 -19.24 -6.59
CA PHE A 165 29.86 -18.43 -5.50
C PHE A 165 30.08 -16.92 -5.69
N ASP A 166 31.14 -16.53 -6.38
CA ASP A 166 31.53 -15.15 -6.67
C ASP A 166 31.85 -15.05 -8.16
N PRO A 167 30.83 -15.14 -9.03
CA PRO A 167 31.04 -15.07 -10.47
C PRO A 167 31.72 -13.73 -10.76
N PRO A 168 32.83 -13.73 -11.53
CA PRO A 168 33.54 -12.50 -11.83
C PRO A 168 32.53 -11.52 -12.39
N ARG A 169 32.29 -10.43 -11.64
CA ARG A 169 31.39 -9.36 -12.07
C ARG A 169 31.79 -9.07 -13.50
N ARG A 170 30.93 -9.41 -14.48
CA ARG A 170 31.19 -9.14 -15.88
C ARG A 170 31.59 -7.68 -15.88
N ARG A 171 32.87 -7.38 -16.06
CA ARG A 171 33.31 -6.01 -16.28
C ARG A 171 32.41 -5.59 -17.42
N ALA A 172 31.54 -4.61 -17.15
CA ALA A 172 30.71 -4.01 -18.18
C ALA A 172 31.64 -3.89 -19.37
N GLN A 173 31.35 -4.65 -20.45
CA GLN A 173 32.21 -4.70 -21.62
C GLN A 173 32.38 -3.25 -22.02
N THR A 174 33.50 -2.66 -21.60
CA THR A 174 33.90 -1.35 -22.05
C THR A 174 34.21 -1.67 -23.48
N ARG A 175 33.25 -1.35 -24.37
CA ARG A 175 33.34 -1.59 -25.80
C ARG A 175 34.74 -1.20 -26.21
N MET A 176 35.61 -2.18 -26.41
CA MET A 176 36.91 -1.92 -27.01
C MET A 176 36.58 -1.60 -28.45
N THR A 177 36.48 -0.31 -28.76
CA THR A 177 36.53 0.17 -30.14
C THR A 177 37.87 -0.29 -30.69
N THR A 178 37.86 -1.34 -31.51
CA THR A 178 39.04 -1.78 -32.23
C THR A 178 39.43 -0.69 -33.22
N LYS A 179 40.39 0.16 -32.85
CA LYS A 179 40.99 1.11 -33.79
C LYS A 179 41.90 0.32 -34.73
N GLN A 180 41.46 0.10 -35.97
CA GLN A 180 42.36 -0.36 -37.02
C GLN A 180 43.19 0.82 -37.50
N VAL A 181 44.50 0.78 -37.27
CA VAL A 181 45.44 1.73 -37.86
C VAL A 181 45.90 1.13 -39.18
N ARG A 182 45.52 1.73 -40.30
CA ARG A 182 46.13 1.46 -41.60
C ARG A 182 47.30 2.42 -41.79
N THR A 183 48.48 1.85 -42.02
CA THR A 183 49.68 2.59 -42.44
C THR A 183 49.87 2.37 -43.93
N ASP A 184 49.53 3.38 -44.73
CA ASP A 184 49.82 3.36 -46.16
C ASP A 184 51.18 4.02 -46.38
N PHE A 185 52.12 3.26 -46.95
CA PHE A 185 53.48 3.72 -47.22
C PHE A 185 53.55 4.27 -48.64
N ASN A 186 53.77 5.58 -48.80
CA ASN A 186 53.86 6.23 -50.12
C ASN A 186 55.22 6.95 -50.28
N PRO A 187 56.14 6.45 -51.11
CA PRO A 187 57.33 7.20 -51.51
C PRO A 187 57.07 7.98 -52.83
N PRO A 188 57.75 9.13 -53.08
CA PRO A 188 59.08 9.46 -52.57
C PRO A 188 59.13 10.89 -52.01
N CYS A 189 58.69 11.10 -50.77
CA CYS A 189 59.08 12.21 -49.89
C CYS A 189 58.55 11.84 -48.50
N GLY A 190 59.45 11.53 -47.56
CA GLY A 190 59.14 10.76 -46.35
C GLY A 190 58.27 11.48 -45.31
N ALA A 191 56.95 11.45 -45.49
CA ALA A 191 55.98 11.79 -44.45
C ALA A 191 55.02 10.61 -44.23
N LEU A 192 55.03 10.06 -43.01
CA LEU A 192 54.06 9.06 -42.54
C LEU A 192 52.78 9.78 -42.11
N THR A 193 51.70 9.60 -42.88
CA THR A 193 50.36 10.08 -42.51
C THR A 193 49.55 8.95 -41.89
N TYR A 194 49.05 9.15 -40.68
CA TYR A 194 48.15 8.20 -39.99
C TYR A 194 46.70 8.66 -40.17
N GLN A 195 45.85 7.80 -40.75
CA GLN A 195 44.41 8.00 -40.71
C GLN A 195 43.80 7.03 -39.69
N ILE A 196 43.13 7.59 -38.67
CA ILE A 196 42.39 6.83 -37.67
C ILE A 196 40.92 6.92 -38.04
N THR A 197 40.34 5.81 -38.48
CA THR A 197 38.92 5.72 -38.83
C THR A 197 38.19 4.94 -37.74
N GLU A 198 37.23 5.56 -37.07
CA GLU A 198 36.40 4.89 -36.07
C GLU A 198 35.26 4.15 -36.76
N ILE A 199 35.26 2.82 -36.65
CA ILE A 199 34.20 1.99 -37.24
C ILE A 199 33.09 1.81 -36.19
N PRO A 200 31.86 2.30 -36.45
CA PRO A 200 30.75 2.05 -35.54
C PRO A 200 30.37 0.57 -35.55
N ALA A 201 30.23 -0.02 -34.36
CA ALA A 201 29.83 -1.41 -34.20
C ALA A 201 28.42 -1.64 -34.75
N ARG A 202 28.26 -2.63 -35.65
CA ARG A 202 26.94 -3.10 -36.09
C ARG A 202 26.17 -3.63 -34.87
N SER A 203 25.01 -3.05 -34.62
CA SER A 203 24.01 -3.61 -33.71
C SER A 203 23.41 -4.86 -34.34
N THR A 204 23.63 -6.01 -33.72
CA THR A 204 22.83 -7.24 -33.92
C THR A 204 21.70 -7.28 -32.92
#